data_AF-A0A940FQV0-F1
#
_entry.id   AF-A0A940FQV0-F1
#
_cell.length_a   1.000
_cell.length_b   1.000
_cell.length_c   1.000
_cell.angle_alpha   90.00
_cell.angle_beta   90.00
_cell.angle_gamma   90.00
#
_symmetry.space_group_name_H-M   'P 1'
#
loop_
_entity.id
_entity.type
_entity.pdbx_description
1 polymer ?
#
loop_
_entity_poly.entity_id
_entity_poly.type
_entity_poly.pdbx_seq_one_letter_code
_entity_poly.pdbx_strand_id
1 'polypeptide(L)'
;LACARVQVLVVDEHPAGARAALREALAAAEDVVPGAARGDSQDPSGGGAAARETEELQVAVATAPALAALGRFDEALELAERAASFSDRAAQPVYGLRVTDTQAVLAEVLMLQMRDREARAAATRALVASIGDDEELAARGAEWVLARLSVYCDLEGALRWADDVRSGAAVFGPELLRHEATALLVHLHALRGDIVRAEALLAELEPHADEHRVGWGVARLLVQAARGDVSGAWPGLGRWADRMREQGHLGYAGGMLVMMLQFGPAADIAPRARALADAAPGPYFERLAAHAAAAADGDAPALLRIAHEWEEDGALLLAASAYGEAARAQQRGGAERAAARSQARAEELARRMGGLSTPVVRFADELTPLTRREREIANLAASGLSSKDIAARLFLSARTVDNHLQSVYGKLGITGRHELALG
;
A
#
# COMPACT_ATOMS: atom_id res chain seq x y z
N LEU A 1 9.47 -11.27 -17.03
CA LEU A 1 9.16 -10.15 -18.00
C LEU A 1 7.66 -9.90 -18.18
N ALA A 2 6.82 -10.95 -18.24
CA ALA A 2 5.37 -10.84 -18.31
C ALA A 2 4.76 -10.24 -17.02
N CYS A 3 5.20 -10.59 -15.80
CA CYS A 3 4.56 -10.09 -14.57
C CYS A 3 4.72 -8.58 -14.32
N ALA A 4 5.93 -8.03 -14.50
CA ALA A 4 6.14 -6.58 -14.37
C ALA A 4 5.46 -5.79 -15.50
N ARG A 5 5.47 -6.31 -16.75
CA ARG A 5 4.70 -5.71 -17.86
C ARG A 5 3.19 -5.85 -17.66
N VAL A 6 2.70 -6.98 -17.14
CA VAL A 6 1.29 -7.24 -16.93
C VAL A 6 0.76 -6.37 -15.79
N GLN A 7 1.44 -6.21 -14.65
CA GLN A 7 0.90 -5.33 -13.61
C GLN A 7 0.97 -3.84 -13.97
N VAL A 8 2.08 -3.41 -14.54
CA VAL A 8 2.28 -1.98 -14.86
C VAL A 8 1.49 -1.57 -16.11
N LEU A 9 1.26 -2.46 -17.08
CA LEU A 9 0.43 -2.16 -18.27
C LEU A 9 -1.05 -2.52 -18.07
N VAL A 10 -1.42 -3.58 -17.34
CA VAL A 10 -2.84 -3.96 -17.17
C VAL A 10 -3.59 -3.01 -16.24
N VAL A 11 -2.93 -2.45 -15.22
CA VAL A 11 -3.56 -1.47 -14.32
C VAL A 11 -3.83 -0.13 -15.02
N ASP A 12 -3.00 0.25 -16.00
CA ASP A 12 -3.07 1.57 -16.65
C ASP A 12 -3.63 1.56 -18.09
N GLU A 13 -3.58 0.46 -18.86
CA GLU A 13 -3.93 0.48 -20.31
C GLU A 13 -5.34 -0.01 -20.68
N HIS A 14 -6.09 -0.72 -19.81
CA HIS A 14 -7.41 -1.28 -20.18
C HIS A 14 -8.52 -1.16 -19.11
N PRO A 15 -9.24 -0.02 -19.04
CA PRO A 15 -10.18 0.25 -17.95
C PRO A 15 -11.57 -0.40 -18.07
N ALA A 16 -11.99 -0.85 -19.25
CA ALA A 16 -13.30 -1.48 -19.49
C ALA A 16 -13.12 -2.88 -20.07
N GLY A 17 -13.66 -3.89 -19.38
CA GLY A 17 -13.58 -5.28 -19.83
C GLY A 17 -12.44 -6.10 -19.22
N ALA A 18 -11.52 -5.53 -18.43
CA ALA A 18 -10.41 -6.26 -17.82
C ALA A 18 -10.86 -7.51 -17.05
N ARG A 19 -11.93 -7.41 -16.25
CA ARG A 19 -12.48 -8.57 -15.52
C ARG A 19 -13.15 -9.60 -16.44
N ALA A 20 -13.71 -9.18 -17.56
CA ALA A 20 -14.28 -10.09 -18.56
C ALA A 20 -13.17 -10.77 -19.37
N ALA A 21 -12.14 -10.02 -19.77
CA ALA A 21 -10.95 -10.51 -20.44
C ALA A 21 -10.14 -11.46 -19.54
N LEU A 22 -10.04 -11.19 -18.23
CA LEU A 22 -9.44 -12.10 -17.25
C LEU A 22 -10.25 -13.39 -17.13
N ARG A 23 -11.59 -13.32 -17.13
CA ARG A 23 -12.45 -14.53 -17.14
C ARG A 23 -12.34 -15.30 -18.45
N GLU A 24 -12.25 -14.62 -19.58
CA GLU A 24 -12.10 -15.24 -20.90
C GLU A 24 -10.72 -15.88 -21.07
N ALA A 25 -9.66 -15.20 -20.63
CA ALA A 25 -8.31 -15.75 -20.55
C ALA A 25 -8.23 -16.93 -19.59
N LEU A 26 -8.95 -16.87 -18.46
CA LEU A 26 -9.04 -17.98 -17.51
C LEU A 26 -9.80 -19.18 -18.08
N ALA A 27 -10.93 -18.95 -18.76
CA ALA A 27 -11.67 -20.01 -19.44
C ALA A 27 -10.82 -20.66 -20.55
N ALA A 28 -10.08 -19.86 -21.32
CA ALA A 28 -9.13 -20.36 -22.32
C ALA A 28 -7.96 -21.13 -21.68
N ALA A 29 -7.49 -20.72 -20.49
CA ALA A 29 -6.47 -21.45 -19.74
C ALA A 29 -7.01 -22.76 -19.16
N GLU A 30 -8.23 -22.76 -18.63
CA GLU A 30 -8.92 -23.95 -18.11
C GLU A 30 -9.13 -25.01 -19.21
N ASP A 31 -9.32 -24.60 -20.47
CA ASP A 31 -9.39 -25.48 -21.67
C ASP A 31 -8.02 -26.08 -22.08
N VAL A 32 -6.90 -25.51 -21.64
CA VAL A 32 -5.54 -26.06 -21.83
C VAL A 32 -5.12 -26.98 -20.68
N VAL A 33 -5.63 -26.73 -19.47
CA VAL A 33 -5.43 -27.52 -18.24
C VAL A 33 -6.26 -28.83 -18.08
N PRO A 34 -7.21 -29.30 -18.95
CA PRO A 34 -8.16 -30.37 -18.60
C PRO A 34 -7.57 -31.78 -18.34
N GLY A 35 -6.27 -32.00 -18.52
CA GLY A 35 -5.63 -33.30 -18.27
C GLY A 35 -5.08 -33.50 -16.85
N ALA A 36 -4.81 -32.42 -16.11
CA ALA A 36 -3.94 -32.46 -14.92
C ALA A 36 -4.59 -33.08 -13.66
N ALA A 37 -5.93 -33.07 -13.56
CA ALA A 37 -6.63 -33.54 -12.35
C ALA A 37 -6.82 -35.06 -12.27
N ARG A 38 -6.52 -35.83 -13.33
CA ARG A 38 -6.84 -37.28 -13.38
C ARG A 38 -5.64 -38.23 -13.33
N GLY A 39 -4.41 -37.74 -13.41
CA GLY A 39 -3.21 -38.59 -13.26
C GLY A 39 -3.07 -39.72 -14.29
N ASP A 40 -3.87 -39.73 -15.36
CA ASP A 40 -3.87 -40.79 -16.38
C ASP A 40 -3.19 -40.29 -17.66
N SER A 41 -1.87 -40.41 -17.73
CA SER A 41 -1.22 -40.54 -19.04
C SER A 41 -0.02 -41.48 -18.99
N GLN A 42 -0.18 -42.61 -19.68
CA GLN A 42 0.88 -43.56 -20.00
C GLN A 42 1.53 -43.13 -21.32
N ASP A 43 2.53 -42.25 -21.27
CA ASP A 43 3.48 -42.08 -22.39
C ASP A 43 4.82 -42.74 -21.98
N PRO A 44 5.24 -43.84 -22.63
CA PRO A 44 6.46 -44.57 -22.25
C PRO A 44 7.76 -43.85 -22.65
N SER A 45 7.67 -42.69 -23.32
CA SER A 45 8.82 -41.89 -23.73
C SER A 45 8.93 -40.62 -22.88
N GLY A 46 9.79 -40.63 -21.86
CA GLY A 46 9.88 -39.57 -20.83
C GLY A 46 10.17 -38.12 -21.29
N GLY A 47 10.32 -37.86 -22.60
CA GLY A 47 10.45 -36.50 -23.14
C GLY A 47 9.13 -35.75 -23.34
N GLY A 48 8.00 -36.45 -23.56
CA GLY A 48 6.69 -35.83 -23.79
C GLY A 48 6.01 -35.32 -22.52
N ALA A 49 6.22 -36.02 -21.39
CA ALA A 49 5.65 -35.65 -20.09
C ALA A 49 6.25 -34.34 -19.54
N ALA A 50 7.58 -34.17 -19.63
CA ALA A 50 8.26 -32.97 -19.16
C ALA A 50 7.89 -31.71 -19.97
N ALA A 51 7.64 -31.87 -21.28
CA ALA A 51 7.19 -30.77 -22.13
C ALA A 51 5.76 -30.33 -21.79
N ARG A 52 4.83 -31.29 -21.57
CA ARG A 52 3.46 -30.99 -21.11
C ARG A 52 3.43 -30.35 -19.72
N GLU A 53 4.17 -30.91 -18.76
CA GLU A 53 4.28 -30.34 -17.42
C GLU A 53 4.83 -28.89 -17.46
N THR A 54 5.75 -28.59 -18.38
CA THR A 54 6.26 -27.23 -18.54
C THR A 54 5.24 -26.26 -19.16
N GLU A 55 4.48 -26.70 -20.17
CA GLU A 55 3.42 -25.91 -20.79
C GLU A 55 2.30 -25.60 -19.78
N GLU A 56 1.90 -26.60 -18.99
CA GLU A 56 0.94 -26.46 -17.90
C GLU A 56 1.40 -25.45 -16.85
N LEU A 57 2.70 -25.43 -16.53
CA LEU A 57 3.27 -24.49 -15.55
C LEU A 57 3.47 -23.08 -16.12
N GLN A 58 3.62 -22.92 -17.43
CA GLN A 58 3.61 -21.61 -18.10
C GLN A 58 2.22 -20.98 -17.98
N VAL A 59 1.19 -21.77 -18.26
CA VAL A 59 -0.20 -21.37 -18.04
C VAL A 59 -0.42 -21.07 -16.55
N ALA A 60 0.15 -21.87 -15.64
CA ALA A 60 0.06 -21.65 -14.20
C ALA A 60 0.58 -20.27 -13.76
N VAL A 61 1.78 -19.88 -14.22
CA VAL A 61 2.39 -18.57 -13.92
C VAL A 61 1.58 -17.41 -14.48
N ALA A 62 1.00 -17.56 -15.67
CA ALA A 62 0.14 -16.53 -16.25
C ALA A 62 -1.23 -16.43 -15.57
N THR A 63 -1.73 -17.54 -15.03
CA THR A 63 -3.10 -17.67 -14.50
C THR A 63 -3.20 -17.32 -13.02
N ALA A 64 -2.15 -17.58 -12.22
CA ALA A 64 -2.18 -17.30 -10.78
C ALA A 64 -2.47 -15.82 -10.45
N PRO A 65 -1.86 -14.81 -11.11
CA PRO A 65 -2.22 -13.41 -10.91
C PRO A 65 -3.67 -13.09 -11.28
N ALA A 66 -4.21 -13.75 -12.32
CA ALA A 66 -5.60 -13.57 -12.75
C ALA A 66 -6.59 -14.15 -11.73
N LEU A 67 -6.31 -15.34 -11.20
CA LEU A 67 -7.09 -15.95 -10.12
C LEU A 67 -7.08 -15.07 -8.87
N ALA A 68 -5.92 -14.55 -8.49
CA ALA A 68 -5.79 -13.63 -7.36
C ALA A 68 -6.58 -12.32 -7.59
N ALA A 69 -6.54 -11.76 -8.79
CA ALA A 69 -7.36 -10.59 -9.17
C ALA A 69 -8.88 -10.87 -9.10
N LEU A 70 -9.28 -12.13 -9.31
CA LEU A 70 -10.67 -12.55 -9.20
C LEU A 70 -11.10 -12.94 -7.78
N GLY A 71 -10.20 -12.87 -6.79
CA GLY A 71 -10.46 -13.26 -5.41
C GLY A 71 -10.39 -14.78 -5.16
N ARG A 72 -9.96 -15.57 -6.15
CA ARG A 72 -9.73 -17.02 -6.03
C ARG A 72 -8.35 -17.29 -5.43
N PHE A 73 -8.12 -16.83 -4.19
CA PHE A 73 -6.78 -16.78 -3.59
C PHE A 73 -6.14 -18.15 -3.37
N ASP A 74 -6.91 -19.13 -2.88
CA ASP A 74 -6.38 -20.47 -2.61
C ASP A 74 -5.91 -21.17 -3.89
N GLU A 75 -6.70 -21.04 -4.96
CA GLU A 75 -6.36 -21.59 -6.27
C GLU A 75 -5.17 -20.87 -6.91
N ALA A 76 -5.10 -19.55 -6.77
CA ALA A 76 -3.95 -18.76 -7.21
C ALA A 76 -2.66 -19.21 -6.50
N LEU A 77 -2.76 -19.47 -5.21
CA LEU A 77 -1.64 -19.89 -4.38
C LEU A 77 -1.17 -21.30 -4.73
N GLU A 78 -2.09 -22.25 -4.81
CA GLU A 78 -1.76 -23.63 -5.20
C GLU A 78 -1.04 -23.67 -6.55
N LEU A 79 -1.50 -22.84 -7.49
CA LEU A 79 -0.92 -22.73 -8.82
C LEU A 79 0.48 -22.08 -8.79
N ALA A 80 0.66 -21.02 -8.01
CA ALA A 80 1.94 -20.34 -7.84
C ALA A 80 2.97 -21.20 -7.09
N GLU A 81 2.56 -21.92 -6.03
CA GLU A 81 3.42 -22.83 -5.27
C GLU A 81 3.90 -24.01 -6.13
N ARG A 82 3.00 -24.57 -6.97
CA ARG A 82 3.39 -25.61 -7.94
C ARG A 82 4.43 -25.12 -8.94
N ALA A 83 4.23 -23.93 -9.52
CA ALA A 83 5.18 -23.34 -10.45
C ALA A 83 6.55 -23.05 -9.83
N ALA A 84 6.57 -22.47 -8.63
CA ALA A 84 7.79 -22.20 -7.88
C ALA A 84 8.54 -23.49 -7.51
N SER A 85 7.81 -24.51 -7.03
CA SER A 85 8.37 -25.80 -6.64
C SER A 85 9.00 -26.56 -7.82
N PHE A 86 8.40 -26.46 -9.00
CA PHE A 86 8.94 -27.06 -10.22
C PHE A 86 10.23 -26.37 -10.65
N SER A 87 10.26 -25.03 -10.70
CA SER A 87 11.46 -24.29 -11.09
C SER A 87 12.64 -24.55 -10.14
N ASP A 88 12.39 -24.76 -8.85
CA ASP A 88 13.42 -25.10 -7.86
C ASP A 88 14.06 -26.48 -8.12
N ARG A 89 13.33 -27.42 -8.71
CA ARG A 89 13.82 -28.78 -9.01
C ARG A 89 14.42 -28.93 -10.40
N ALA A 90 14.09 -28.04 -11.32
CA ALA A 90 14.55 -28.11 -12.70
C ALA A 90 16.07 -27.86 -12.78
N ALA A 91 16.81 -28.80 -13.37
CA ALA A 91 18.27 -28.70 -13.48
C ALA A 91 18.75 -27.62 -14.47
N GLN A 92 17.88 -27.15 -15.37
CA GLN A 92 18.10 -26.05 -16.31
C GLN A 92 16.79 -25.26 -16.49
N PRO A 93 16.83 -23.99 -16.92
CA PRO A 93 15.62 -23.23 -17.26
C PRO A 93 14.83 -23.96 -18.35
N VAL A 94 13.64 -24.44 -18.04
CA VAL A 94 12.83 -25.23 -18.97
C VAL A 94 11.89 -24.28 -19.72
N TYR A 95 12.05 -24.18 -21.04
CA TYR A 95 11.24 -23.33 -21.92
C TYR A 95 11.03 -21.89 -21.44
N GLY A 96 12.01 -21.26 -20.79
CA GLY A 96 11.92 -19.86 -20.36
C GLY A 96 11.13 -19.60 -19.08
N LEU A 97 10.64 -20.63 -18.38
CA LEU A 97 10.22 -20.54 -16.98
C LEU A 97 11.46 -20.48 -16.09
N ARG A 98 11.74 -19.29 -15.56
CA ARG A 98 12.87 -19.06 -14.65
C ARG A 98 12.38 -19.00 -13.20
N VAL A 99 13.26 -19.35 -12.26
CA VAL A 99 13.03 -19.18 -10.82
C VAL A 99 12.59 -17.75 -10.51
N THR A 100 13.17 -16.78 -11.22
CA THR A 100 12.79 -15.37 -11.19
C THR A 100 11.30 -15.12 -11.46
N ASP A 101 10.74 -15.69 -12.53
CA ASP A 101 9.35 -15.45 -12.93
C ASP A 101 8.36 -16.15 -11.97
N THR A 102 8.67 -17.39 -11.55
CA THR A 102 7.78 -18.18 -10.67
C THR A 102 7.77 -17.65 -9.24
N GLN A 103 8.93 -17.29 -8.69
CA GLN A 103 9.04 -16.77 -7.33
C GLN A 103 8.47 -15.35 -7.20
N ALA A 104 8.54 -14.53 -8.26
CA ALA A 104 7.89 -13.22 -8.28
C ALA A 104 6.36 -13.33 -8.21
N VAL A 105 5.76 -14.23 -8.99
CA VAL A 105 4.31 -14.50 -8.92
C VAL A 105 3.90 -15.05 -7.56
N LEU A 106 4.66 -16.01 -7.02
CA LEU A 106 4.39 -16.55 -5.69
C LEU A 106 4.44 -15.46 -4.61
N ALA A 107 5.44 -14.58 -4.65
CA ALA A 107 5.55 -13.47 -3.71
C ALA A 107 4.32 -12.54 -3.75
N GLU A 108 3.82 -12.23 -4.94
CA GLU A 108 2.64 -11.37 -5.11
C GLU A 108 1.35 -12.02 -4.60
N VAL A 109 1.17 -13.33 -4.85
CA VAL A 109 -0.02 -14.06 -4.35
C VAL A 109 0.04 -14.19 -2.83
N LEU A 110 1.22 -14.51 -2.27
CA LEU A 110 1.42 -14.60 -0.82
C LEU A 110 1.19 -13.25 -0.11
N MET A 111 1.59 -12.14 -0.75
CA MET A 111 1.32 -10.78 -0.25
C MET A 111 -0.18 -10.54 -0.06
N LEU A 112 -1.02 -10.97 -1.01
CA LEU A 112 -2.48 -10.80 -0.93
C LEU A 112 -3.13 -11.65 0.17
N GLN A 113 -2.44 -12.68 0.65
CA GLN A 113 -2.90 -13.57 1.71
C GLN A 113 -2.29 -13.28 3.09
N MET A 114 -1.58 -12.17 3.28
CA MET A 114 -0.88 -11.83 4.54
C MET A 114 0.21 -12.84 4.94
N ARG A 115 0.77 -13.58 3.98
CA ARG A 115 1.89 -14.50 4.21
C ARG A 115 3.23 -13.78 4.02
N ASP A 116 3.40 -12.63 4.68
CA ASP A 116 4.48 -11.66 4.41
C ASP A 116 5.89 -12.24 4.53
N ARG A 117 6.12 -13.14 5.50
CA ARG A 117 7.41 -13.81 5.68
C ARG A 117 7.75 -14.67 4.46
N GLU A 118 6.78 -15.40 3.96
CA GLU A 118 6.94 -16.30 2.81
C GLU A 118 7.02 -15.50 1.51
N ALA A 119 6.20 -14.44 1.39
CA ALA A 119 6.24 -13.51 0.28
C ALA A 119 7.62 -12.85 0.15
N ARG A 120 8.19 -12.38 1.27
CA ARG A 120 9.54 -11.79 1.30
C ARG A 120 10.61 -12.82 0.94
N ALA A 121 10.48 -14.06 1.40
CA ALA A 121 11.41 -15.12 1.04
C ALA A 121 11.37 -15.42 -0.47
N ALA A 122 10.18 -15.52 -1.06
CA ALA A 122 9.99 -15.72 -2.49
C ALA A 122 10.54 -14.52 -3.30
N ALA A 123 10.22 -13.28 -2.92
CA ALA A 123 10.74 -12.10 -3.61
C ALA A 123 12.28 -11.97 -3.51
N THR A 124 12.86 -12.33 -2.36
CA THR A 124 14.33 -12.35 -2.19
C THR A 124 14.97 -13.41 -3.08
N ARG A 125 14.37 -14.60 -3.20
CA ARG A 125 14.84 -15.64 -4.13
C ARG A 125 14.76 -15.17 -5.58
N ALA A 126 13.65 -14.53 -5.97
CA ALA A 126 13.51 -13.95 -7.31
C ALA A 126 14.60 -12.93 -7.60
N LEU A 127 14.93 -12.07 -6.63
CA LEU A 127 16.00 -11.08 -6.75
C LEU A 127 17.37 -11.74 -6.91
N VAL A 128 17.72 -12.70 -6.04
CA VAL A 128 19.02 -13.39 -6.09
C VAL A 128 19.17 -14.15 -7.41
N ALA A 129 18.13 -14.82 -7.88
CA ALA A 129 18.13 -15.49 -9.18
C ALA A 129 18.32 -14.49 -10.32
N SER A 130 17.59 -13.37 -10.32
CA SER A 130 17.72 -12.32 -11.33
C SER A 130 19.13 -11.75 -11.42
N ILE A 131 19.78 -11.52 -10.27
CA ILE A 131 21.17 -11.04 -10.22
C ILE A 131 22.12 -12.12 -10.75
N GLY A 132 21.92 -13.38 -10.38
CA GLY A 132 22.74 -14.49 -10.86
C GLY A 132 22.64 -14.73 -12.37
N ASP A 133 21.47 -14.44 -12.96
CA ASP A 133 21.19 -14.57 -14.39
C ASP A 133 21.54 -13.29 -15.19
N ASP A 134 22.13 -12.26 -14.56
CA ASP A 134 22.41 -10.94 -15.14
C ASP A 134 21.15 -10.26 -15.76
N GLU A 135 19.98 -10.47 -15.15
CA GLU A 135 18.70 -9.93 -15.58
C GLU A 135 18.28 -8.68 -14.81
N GLU A 136 18.83 -7.53 -15.21
CA GLU A 136 18.62 -6.26 -14.51
C GLU A 136 17.14 -5.86 -14.38
N LEU A 137 16.35 -6.00 -15.46
CA LEU A 137 14.93 -5.66 -15.41
C LEU A 137 14.14 -6.58 -14.46
N ALA A 138 14.52 -7.86 -14.37
CA ALA A 138 13.86 -8.79 -13.48
C ALA A 138 14.26 -8.56 -12.02
N ALA A 139 15.52 -8.17 -11.78
CA ALA A 139 15.97 -7.70 -10.48
C ALA A 139 15.17 -6.48 -10.01
N ARG A 140 14.93 -5.49 -10.89
CA ARG A 140 14.06 -4.35 -10.58
C ARG A 140 12.62 -4.76 -10.26
N GLY A 141 12.09 -5.76 -10.96
CA GLY A 141 10.77 -6.32 -10.66
C GLY A 141 10.69 -6.96 -9.27
N ALA A 142 11.73 -7.72 -8.87
CA ALA A 142 11.79 -8.32 -7.55
C ALA A 142 11.97 -7.27 -6.43
N GLU A 143 12.80 -6.25 -6.66
CA GLU A 143 12.93 -5.10 -5.75
C GLU A 143 11.62 -4.33 -5.60
N TRP A 144 10.83 -4.18 -6.67
CA TRP A 144 9.51 -3.57 -6.62
C TRP A 144 8.54 -4.33 -5.70
N VAL A 145 8.52 -5.66 -5.79
CA VAL A 145 7.73 -6.51 -4.90
C VAL A 145 8.22 -6.36 -3.45
N LEU A 146 9.54 -6.37 -3.22
CA LEU A 146 10.13 -6.15 -1.90
C LEU A 146 9.78 -4.78 -1.32
N ALA A 147 9.77 -3.72 -2.13
CA ALA A 147 9.37 -2.38 -1.72
C ALA A 147 7.92 -2.39 -1.22
N ARG A 148 7.00 -2.97 -1.99
CA ARG A 148 5.57 -3.05 -1.65
C ARG A 148 5.29 -3.89 -0.39
N LEU A 149 5.95 -5.04 -0.25
CA LEU A 149 5.87 -5.87 0.95
C LEU A 149 6.36 -5.13 2.19
N SER A 150 7.38 -4.28 2.03
CA SER A 150 7.98 -3.56 3.15
C SER A 150 7.13 -2.40 3.65
N VAL A 151 6.22 -1.84 2.83
CA VAL A 151 5.32 -0.72 3.23
C VAL A 151 4.61 -0.97 4.56
N TYR A 152 4.18 -2.21 4.80
CA TYR A 152 3.37 -2.56 5.97
C TYR A 152 4.18 -2.83 7.25
N CYS A 153 5.50 -2.99 7.16
CA CYS A 153 6.30 -3.48 8.29
C CYS A 153 7.69 -2.84 8.45
N ASP A 154 8.24 -2.22 7.41
CA ASP A 154 9.62 -1.72 7.34
C ASP A 154 9.71 -0.56 6.32
N LEU A 155 9.44 0.68 6.75
CA LEU A 155 9.47 1.85 5.86
C LEU A 155 10.87 2.18 5.39
N GLU A 156 11.90 1.94 6.20
CA GLU A 156 13.28 2.18 5.79
C GLU A 156 13.69 1.21 4.67
N GLY A 157 13.39 -0.08 4.83
CA GLY A 157 13.54 -1.07 3.77
C GLY A 157 12.73 -0.72 2.53
N ALA A 158 11.47 -0.30 2.69
CA ALA A 158 10.62 0.10 1.57
C ALA A 158 11.19 1.28 0.79
N LEU A 159 11.70 2.31 1.47
CA LEU A 159 12.33 3.48 0.86
C LEU A 159 13.57 3.07 0.06
N ARG A 160 14.43 2.24 0.65
CA ARG A 160 15.64 1.74 -0.02
C ARG A 160 15.27 0.99 -1.31
N TRP A 161 14.38 0.01 -1.21
CA TRP A 161 13.98 -0.79 -2.37
C TRP A 161 13.32 0.06 -3.45
N ALA A 162 12.44 1.00 -3.09
CA ALA A 162 11.81 1.90 -4.06
C ALA A 162 12.84 2.82 -4.74
N ASP A 163 13.86 3.28 -4.03
CA ASP A 163 14.93 4.09 -4.61
C ASP A 163 15.85 3.27 -5.53
N ASP A 164 16.15 2.01 -5.18
CA ASP A 164 16.89 1.07 -6.03
C ASP A 164 16.13 0.79 -7.35
N VAL A 165 14.80 0.62 -7.28
CA VAL A 165 13.95 0.49 -8.47
C VAL A 165 13.98 1.76 -9.29
N ARG A 166 13.77 2.94 -8.68
CA ARG A 166 13.77 4.23 -9.37
C ARG A 166 15.09 4.49 -10.08
N SER A 167 16.20 4.25 -9.39
CA SER A 167 17.55 4.48 -9.90
C SER A 167 17.92 3.50 -11.01
N GLY A 168 17.67 2.20 -10.81
CA GLY A 168 17.98 1.20 -11.84
C GLY A 168 17.05 1.28 -13.05
N ALA A 169 15.78 1.65 -12.87
CA ALA A 169 14.86 1.89 -13.98
C ALA A 169 15.27 3.09 -14.85
N ALA A 170 15.98 4.08 -14.30
CA ALA A 170 16.52 5.19 -15.07
C ALA A 170 17.63 4.76 -16.04
N VAL A 171 18.30 3.63 -15.78
CA VAL A 171 19.40 3.12 -16.60
C VAL A 171 18.94 1.99 -17.54
N PHE A 172 18.12 1.06 -17.05
CA PHE A 172 17.82 -0.20 -17.74
C PHE A 172 16.32 -0.57 -17.77
N GLY A 173 15.43 0.30 -17.29
CA GLY A 173 14.00 -0.01 -17.13
C GLY A 173 13.05 0.85 -17.98
N PRO A 174 11.78 0.43 -18.09
CA PRO A 174 10.75 1.26 -18.72
C PRO A 174 10.50 2.50 -17.86
N GLU A 175 10.31 3.64 -18.53
CA GLU A 175 10.01 4.93 -17.90
C GLU A 175 8.82 4.86 -16.92
N LEU A 176 7.83 4.04 -17.24
CA LEU A 176 6.67 3.83 -16.39
C LEU A 176 7.02 3.21 -15.02
N LEU A 177 7.96 2.25 -14.96
CA LEU A 177 8.39 1.66 -13.69
C LEU A 177 9.11 2.70 -12.81
N ARG A 178 9.87 3.61 -13.42
CA ARG A 178 10.48 4.74 -12.71
C ARG A 178 9.41 5.65 -12.10
N HIS A 179 8.33 5.94 -12.84
CA HIS A 179 7.24 6.78 -12.35
C HIS A 179 6.48 6.14 -11.20
N GLU A 180 6.19 4.85 -11.28
CA GLU A 180 5.55 4.09 -10.19
C GLU A 180 6.44 4.02 -8.95
N ALA A 181 7.76 3.83 -9.11
CA ALA A 181 8.72 3.89 -8.01
C ALA A 181 8.75 5.26 -7.33
N THR A 182 8.74 6.35 -8.10
CA THR A 182 8.65 7.71 -7.55
C THR A 182 7.31 7.94 -6.84
N ALA A 183 6.19 7.46 -7.38
CA ALA A 183 4.88 7.57 -6.73
C ALA A 183 4.83 6.80 -5.40
N LEU A 184 5.46 5.61 -5.33
CA LEU A 184 5.61 4.87 -4.08
C LEU A 184 6.49 5.63 -3.08
N LEU A 185 7.59 6.27 -3.52
CA LEU A 185 8.40 7.12 -2.64
C LEU A 185 7.60 8.31 -2.07
N VAL A 186 6.73 8.94 -2.88
CA VAL A 186 5.80 9.99 -2.40
C VAL A 186 4.95 9.46 -1.24
N HIS A 187 4.35 8.27 -1.41
CA HIS A 187 3.57 7.63 -0.36
C HIS A 187 4.41 7.35 0.90
N LEU A 188 5.60 6.75 0.74
CA LEU A 188 6.48 6.41 1.87
C LEU A 188 6.92 7.65 2.66
N HIS A 189 7.26 8.74 1.99
CA HIS A 189 7.60 10.01 2.65
C HIS A 189 6.38 10.65 3.32
N ALA A 190 5.18 10.55 2.73
CA ALA A 190 3.94 10.97 3.37
C ALA A 190 3.67 10.16 4.67
N LEU A 191 3.90 8.84 4.66
CA LEU A 191 3.77 8.01 5.87
C LEU A 191 4.76 8.42 6.97
N ARG A 192 5.97 8.88 6.60
CA ARG A 192 6.97 9.40 7.55
C ARG A 192 6.71 10.84 8.00
N GLY A 193 5.66 11.49 7.50
CA GLY A 193 5.40 12.91 7.76
C GLY A 193 6.39 13.87 7.07
N ASP A 194 7.23 13.38 6.15
CA ASP A 194 8.18 14.18 5.39
C ASP A 194 7.49 14.77 4.14
N ILE A 195 6.60 15.72 4.39
CA ILE A 195 5.75 16.33 3.36
C ILE A 195 6.62 17.08 2.34
N VAL A 196 7.69 17.73 2.77
CA VAL A 196 8.60 18.48 1.87
C VAL A 196 9.23 17.54 0.84
N ARG A 197 9.72 16.37 1.27
CA ARG A 197 10.28 15.40 0.33
C ARG A 197 9.21 14.78 -0.57
N ALA A 198 8.04 14.47 -0.03
CA ALA A 198 6.91 13.96 -0.81
C ALA A 198 6.49 14.95 -1.92
N GLU A 199 6.46 16.25 -1.63
CA GLU A 199 6.15 17.29 -2.61
C GLU A 199 7.23 17.43 -3.68
N ALA A 200 8.51 17.38 -3.30
CA ALA A 200 9.61 17.43 -4.25
C ALA A 200 9.53 16.27 -5.26
N LEU A 201 9.27 15.05 -4.78
CA LEU A 201 9.09 13.87 -5.63
C LEU A 201 7.82 13.95 -6.48
N LEU A 202 6.74 14.53 -5.97
CA LEU A 202 5.53 14.78 -6.77
C LEU A 202 5.82 15.77 -7.90
N ALA A 203 6.58 16.84 -7.64
CA ALA A 203 6.98 17.79 -8.68
C ALA A 203 7.85 17.15 -9.77
N GLU A 204 8.67 16.15 -9.42
CA GLU A 204 9.42 15.34 -10.41
C GLU A 204 8.50 14.57 -11.37
N LEU A 205 7.30 14.17 -10.92
CA LEU A 205 6.33 13.43 -11.73
C LEU A 205 5.41 14.34 -12.56
N GLU A 206 5.28 15.61 -12.20
CA GLU A 206 4.32 16.54 -12.81
C GLU A 206 4.47 16.74 -14.33
N PRO A 207 5.70 16.78 -14.91
CA PRO A 207 5.87 16.80 -16.37
C PRO A 207 5.27 15.59 -17.11
N HIS A 208 5.02 14.50 -16.38
CA HIS A 208 4.48 13.23 -16.87
C HIS A 208 3.09 12.92 -16.29
N ALA A 209 2.40 13.95 -15.79
CA ALA A 209 1.08 13.84 -15.20
C ALA A 209 0.07 13.20 -16.18
N ASP A 210 -0.52 12.10 -15.75
CA ASP A 210 -1.65 11.46 -16.43
C ASP A 210 -2.69 11.08 -15.37
N GLU A 211 -3.86 11.73 -15.44
CA GLU A 211 -4.96 11.47 -14.51
C GLU A 211 -5.59 10.07 -14.67
N HIS A 212 -5.26 9.36 -15.74
CA HIS A 212 -5.66 7.96 -15.95
C HIS A 212 -4.68 6.97 -15.32
N ARG A 213 -3.49 7.42 -14.92
CA ARG A 213 -2.51 6.56 -14.25
C ARG A 213 -2.68 6.56 -12.75
N VAL A 214 -2.73 5.36 -12.18
CA VAL A 214 -2.97 5.18 -10.75
C VAL A 214 -1.88 5.86 -9.92
N GLY A 215 -0.60 5.67 -10.27
CA GLY A 215 0.53 6.20 -9.51
C GLY A 215 0.46 7.71 -9.32
N TRP A 216 0.30 8.47 -10.42
CA TRP A 216 0.19 9.93 -10.38
C TRP A 216 -1.07 10.40 -9.62
N GLY A 217 -2.23 9.84 -9.97
CA GLY A 217 -3.51 10.24 -9.39
C GLY A 217 -3.54 10.06 -7.87
N VAL A 218 -3.01 8.94 -7.38
CA VAL A 218 -2.94 8.63 -5.96
C VAL A 218 -1.88 9.48 -5.25
N ALA A 219 -0.67 9.59 -5.80
CA ALA A 219 0.42 10.37 -5.19
C ALA A 219 0.02 11.83 -4.95
N ARG A 220 -0.63 12.46 -5.94
CA ARG A 220 -1.12 13.84 -5.81
C ARG A 220 -2.13 14.01 -4.67
N LEU A 221 -3.09 13.08 -4.58
CA LEU A 221 -4.14 13.13 -3.56
C LEU A 221 -3.59 12.82 -2.16
N LEU A 222 -2.59 11.94 -2.05
CA LEU A 222 -1.89 11.69 -0.79
C LEU A 222 -1.16 12.92 -0.28
N VAL A 223 -0.42 13.63 -1.13
CA VAL A 223 0.27 14.86 -0.72
C VAL A 223 -0.75 15.90 -0.25
N GLN A 224 -1.89 16.01 -0.92
CA GLN A 224 -3.00 16.87 -0.49
C GLN A 224 -3.53 16.47 0.90
N ALA A 225 -3.74 15.17 1.15
CA ALA A 225 -4.18 14.66 2.44
C ALA A 225 -3.12 14.87 3.54
N ALA A 226 -1.84 14.64 3.25
CA ALA A 226 -0.72 14.81 4.16
C ALA A 226 -0.52 16.28 4.57
N ARG A 227 -0.85 17.24 3.68
CA ARG A 227 -0.94 18.68 3.99
C ARG A 227 -2.12 19.06 4.90
N GLY A 228 -3.00 18.10 5.21
CA GLY A 228 -4.18 18.30 6.06
C GLY A 228 -5.49 18.54 5.31
N ASP A 229 -5.51 18.56 3.98
CA ASP A 229 -6.75 18.65 3.18
C ASP A 229 -7.30 17.25 2.83
N VAL A 230 -7.67 16.51 3.87
CA VAL A 230 -8.27 15.18 3.74
C VAL A 230 -9.61 15.24 3.01
N SER A 231 -10.44 16.24 3.32
CA SER A 231 -11.76 16.42 2.72
C SER A 231 -11.71 16.63 1.21
N GLY A 232 -10.70 17.33 0.70
CA GLY A 232 -10.49 17.52 -0.73
C GLY A 232 -9.92 16.28 -1.42
N ALA A 233 -9.06 15.53 -0.74
CA ALA A 233 -8.40 14.35 -1.31
C ALA A 233 -9.32 13.11 -1.39
N TRP A 234 -10.15 12.89 -0.38
CA TRP A 234 -10.91 11.64 -0.20
C TRP A 234 -11.88 11.27 -1.31
N PRO A 235 -12.67 12.20 -1.86
CA PRO A 235 -13.54 11.88 -2.99
C PRO A 235 -12.75 11.32 -4.18
N GLY A 236 -11.52 11.80 -4.41
CA GLY A 236 -10.63 11.30 -5.46
C GLY A 236 -10.09 9.91 -5.15
N LEU A 237 -9.54 9.70 -3.96
CA LEU A 237 -8.97 8.41 -3.54
C LEU A 237 -10.06 7.33 -3.47
N GLY A 238 -11.25 7.67 -2.98
CA GLY A 238 -12.40 6.78 -2.97
C GLY A 238 -12.80 6.33 -4.38
N ARG A 239 -12.84 7.24 -5.37
CA ARG A 239 -13.12 6.87 -6.78
C ARG A 239 -12.05 5.93 -7.35
N TRP A 240 -10.78 6.12 -6.99
CA TRP A 240 -9.71 5.21 -7.39
C TRP A 240 -9.88 3.82 -6.76
N ALA A 241 -10.16 3.75 -5.46
CA ALA A 241 -10.39 2.48 -4.77
C ALA A 241 -11.60 1.74 -5.36
N ASP A 242 -12.70 2.46 -5.62
CA ASP A 242 -13.91 1.91 -6.22
C ASP A 242 -13.64 1.37 -7.64
N ARG A 243 -12.89 2.12 -8.46
CA ARG A 243 -12.46 1.71 -9.80
C ARG A 243 -11.58 0.46 -9.77
N MET A 244 -10.56 0.43 -8.91
CA MET A 244 -9.67 -0.74 -8.77
C MET A 244 -10.45 -1.99 -8.37
N ARG A 245 -11.39 -1.86 -7.43
CA ARG A 245 -12.28 -2.96 -7.02
C ARG A 245 -13.13 -3.45 -8.18
N GLU A 246 -13.74 -2.54 -8.94
CA GLU A 246 -14.59 -2.87 -10.09
C GLU A 246 -13.80 -3.59 -11.21
N GLN A 247 -12.54 -3.22 -11.39
CA GLN A 247 -11.62 -3.83 -12.36
C GLN A 247 -11.02 -5.16 -11.90
N GLY A 248 -11.16 -5.54 -10.63
CA GLY A 248 -10.55 -6.76 -10.07
C GLY A 248 -9.14 -6.54 -9.52
N HIS A 249 -8.65 -5.31 -9.42
CA HIS A 249 -7.39 -4.98 -8.77
C HIS A 249 -7.56 -4.86 -7.25
N LEU A 250 -8.03 -5.94 -6.62
CA LEU A 250 -8.49 -5.94 -5.23
C LEU A 250 -7.39 -5.57 -4.22
N GLY A 251 -6.15 -6.01 -4.45
CA GLY A 251 -5.00 -5.62 -3.63
C GLY A 251 -4.70 -4.12 -3.69
N TYR A 252 -4.82 -3.50 -4.86
CA TYR A 252 -4.66 -2.05 -5.01
C TYR A 252 -5.80 -1.29 -4.33
N ALA A 253 -7.05 -1.75 -4.49
CA ALA A 253 -8.19 -1.18 -3.78
C ALA A 253 -7.97 -1.24 -2.27
N GLY A 254 -7.55 -2.40 -1.72
CA GLY A 254 -7.23 -2.55 -0.31
C GLY A 254 -6.09 -1.64 0.15
N GLY A 255 -5.00 -1.56 -0.62
CA GLY A 255 -3.87 -0.66 -0.34
C GLY A 255 -4.30 0.80 -0.27
N MET A 256 -5.16 1.25 -1.18
CA MET A 256 -5.73 2.61 -1.14
C MET A 256 -6.59 2.84 0.10
N LEU A 257 -7.37 1.85 0.55
CA LEU A 257 -8.14 1.96 1.79
C LEU A 257 -7.21 2.02 3.02
N VAL A 258 -6.10 1.28 3.04
CA VAL A 258 -5.08 1.40 4.10
C VAL A 258 -4.46 2.79 4.11
N MET A 259 -4.10 3.31 2.93
CA MET A 259 -3.59 4.67 2.77
C MET A 259 -4.59 5.70 3.28
N MET A 260 -5.86 5.52 2.94
CA MET A 260 -6.92 6.37 3.47
C MET A 260 -6.96 6.27 5.00
N LEU A 261 -6.96 5.06 5.54
CA LEU A 261 -7.05 4.84 6.99
C LEU A 261 -5.93 5.54 7.76
N GLN A 262 -4.79 5.85 7.14
CA GLN A 262 -3.69 6.57 7.80
C GLN A 262 -3.92 8.07 8.01
N PHE A 263 -4.69 8.73 7.14
CA PHE A 263 -4.77 10.20 7.12
C PHE A 263 -6.19 10.75 7.34
N GLY A 264 -7.24 9.92 7.29
CA GLY A 264 -8.62 10.40 7.34
C GLY A 264 -9.57 9.59 8.21
N PRO A 265 -10.84 10.03 8.31
CA PRO A 265 -11.81 9.38 9.17
C PRO A 265 -12.22 8.00 8.63
N ALA A 266 -12.20 7.00 9.53
CA ALA A 266 -12.57 5.63 9.19
C ALA A 266 -14.03 5.45 8.73
N ALA A 267 -14.93 6.38 9.10
CA ALA A 267 -16.33 6.36 8.70
C ALA A 267 -16.53 6.38 7.17
N ASP A 268 -15.64 7.07 6.42
CA ASP A 268 -15.70 7.12 4.95
C ASP A 268 -15.11 5.86 4.28
N ILE A 269 -14.39 5.06 5.06
CA ILE A 269 -13.59 3.91 4.63
C ILE A 269 -14.35 2.61 4.91
N ALA A 270 -15.03 2.51 6.05
CA ALA A 270 -15.69 1.29 6.50
C ALA A 270 -16.68 0.69 5.47
N PRO A 271 -17.54 1.46 4.78
CA PRO A 271 -18.42 0.91 3.76
C PRO A 271 -17.66 0.32 2.56
N ARG A 272 -16.55 0.96 2.15
CA ARG A 272 -15.72 0.48 1.03
C ARG A 272 -14.93 -0.76 1.41
N ALA A 273 -14.38 -0.79 2.62
CA ALA A 273 -13.68 -1.96 3.13
C ALA A 273 -14.63 -3.16 3.26
N ARG A 274 -15.87 -2.94 3.73
CA ARG A 274 -16.92 -3.96 3.75
C ARG A 274 -17.24 -4.49 2.35
N ALA A 275 -17.49 -3.59 1.39
CA ALA A 275 -17.78 -3.98 0.01
C ALA A 275 -16.61 -4.75 -0.65
N LEU A 276 -15.37 -4.45 -0.26
CA LEU A 276 -14.18 -5.19 -0.72
C LEU A 276 -14.12 -6.59 -0.12
N ALA A 277 -14.37 -6.73 1.18
CA ALA A 277 -14.45 -8.03 1.86
C ALA A 277 -15.58 -8.91 1.31
N ASP A 278 -16.75 -8.33 1.02
CA ASP A 278 -17.87 -9.06 0.42
C ASP A 278 -17.56 -9.52 -1.01
N ALA A 279 -16.77 -8.75 -1.76
CA ALA A 279 -16.38 -9.06 -3.14
C ALA A 279 -15.27 -10.12 -3.24
N ALA A 280 -14.43 -10.25 -2.22
CA ALA A 280 -13.40 -11.28 -2.12
C ALA A 280 -13.18 -11.63 -0.63
N PRO A 281 -13.91 -12.62 -0.12
CA PRO A 281 -13.73 -13.10 1.25
C PRO A 281 -12.29 -13.54 1.49
N GLY A 282 -11.77 -13.25 2.68
CA GLY A 282 -10.39 -13.52 3.01
C GLY A 282 -9.92 -12.73 4.24
N PRO A 283 -8.95 -13.28 4.99
CA PRO A 283 -8.57 -12.74 6.30
C PRO A 283 -8.09 -11.29 6.24
N TYR A 284 -7.41 -10.90 5.16
CA TYR A 284 -6.94 -9.53 4.97
C TYR A 284 -8.08 -8.51 4.88
N PHE A 285 -8.99 -8.69 3.93
CA PHE A 285 -10.06 -7.72 3.68
C PHE A 285 -11.12 -7.74 4.78
N GLU A 286 -11.41 -8.89 5.36
CA GLU A 286 -12.31 -9.00 6.50
C GLU A 286 -11.77 -8.26 7.72
N ARG A 287 -10.47 -8.42 8.03
CA ARG A 287 -9.84 -7.70 9.14
C ARG A 287 -9.70 -6.21 8.84
N LEU A 288 -9.40 -5.82 7.60
CA LEU A 288 -9.39 -4.41 7.19
C LEU A 288 -10.78 -3.76 7.35
N ALA A 289 -11.85 -4.48 6.98
CA ALA A 289 -13.22 -4.03 7.16
C ALA A 289 -13.59 -3.93 8.65
N ALA A 290 -13.18 -4.91 9.47
CA ALA A 290 -13.37 -4.88 10.91
C ALA A 290 -12.62 -3.71 11.58
N HIS A 291 -11.38 -3.45 11.13
CA HIS A 291 -10.57 -2.32 11.60
C HIS A 291 -11.28 -1.00 11.31
N ALA A 292 -11.63 -0.75 10.05
CA ALA A 292 -12.30 0.49 9.66
C ALA A 292 -13.65 0.68 10.38
N ALA A 293 -14.42 -0.40 10.58
CA ALA A 293 -15.68 -0.34 11.33
C ALA A 293 -15.46 0.00 12.81
N ALA A 294 -14.56 -0.72 13.50
CA ALA A 294 -14.26 -0.46 14.91
C ALA A 294 -13.72 0.96 15.14
N ALA A 295 -12.92 1.46 14.20
CA ALA A 295 -12.41 2.83 14.20
C ALA A 295 -13.51 3.87 14.01
N ALA A 296 -14.46 3.62 13.10
CA ALA A 296 -15.60 4.50 12.86
C ALA A 296 -16.52 4.57 14.09
N ASP A 297 -16.75 3.43 14.74
CA ASP A 297 -17.61 3.31 15.93
C ASP A 297 -16.91 3.78 17.22
N GLY A 298 -15.58 3.91 17.21
CA GLY A 298 -14.79 4.20 18.40
C GLY A 298 -14.77 3.04 19.41
N ASP A 299 -14.86 1.80 18.92
CA ASP A 299 -14.82 0.58 19.74
C ASP A 299 -13.37 0.24 20.13
N ALA A 300 -12.89 0.83 21.22
CA ALA A 300 -11.53 0.60 21.70
C ALA A 300 -11.21 -0.88 22.01
N PRO A 301 -12.09 -1.67 22.68
CA PRO A 301 -11.85 -3.11 22.86
C PRO A 301 -11.67 -3.87 21.54
N ALA A 302 -12.49 -3.60 20.51
CA ALA A 302 -12.33 -4.23 19.21
C ALA A 302 -11.03 -3.80 18.52
N LEU A 303 -10.70 -2.51 18.55
CA LEU A 303 -9.46 -1.98 17.98
C LEU A 303 -8.21 -2.60 18.63
N LEU A 304 -8.18 -2.79 19.95
CA LEU A 304 -7.05 -3.42 20.63
C LEU A 304 -6.85 -4.89 20.21
N ARG A 305 -7.94 -5.64 20.04
CA ARG A 305 -7.87 -7.03 19.58
C ARG A 305 -7.37 -7.09 18.14
N ILE A 306 -7.92 -6.25 17.26
CA ILE A 306 -7.49 -6.12 15.86
C ILE A 306 -6.02 -5.67 15.76
N ALA A 307 -5.58 -4.74 16.62
CA ALA A 307 -4.19 -4.28 16.67
C ALA A 307 -3.23 -5.43 17.02
N HIS A 308 -3.61 -6.29 17.96
CA HIS A 308 -2.82 -7.45 18.34
C HIS A 308 -2.74 -8.48 17.21
N GLU A 309 -3.86 -8.74 16.53
CA GLU A 309 -3.90 -9.64 15.36
C GLU A 309 -3.01 -9.12 14.22
N TRP A 310 -3.05 -7.82 13.91
CA TRP A 310 -2.14 -7.22 12.92
C TRP A 310 -0.68 -7.32 13.35
N GLU A 311 -0.39 -7.14 14.63
CA GLU A 311 0.99 -7.22 15.14
C GLU A 311 1.54 -8.64 15.07
N GLU A 312 0.74 -9.66 15.42
CA GLU A 312 1.11 -11.08 15.32
C GLU A 312 1.42 -11.48 13.87
N ASP A 313 0.65 -10.94 12.92
CA ASP A 313 0.87 -11.14 11.48
C ASP A 313 2.03 -10.29 10.92
N GLY A 314 2.61 -9.38 11.72
CA GLY A 314 3.74 -8.54 11.32
C GLY A 314 3.36 -7.28 10.53
N ALA A 315 2.07 -6.98 10.37
CA ALA A 315 1.55 -5.78 9.70
C ALA A 315 1.63 -4.55 10.62
N LEU A 316 2.85 -4.13 10.95
CA LEU A 316 3.12 -3.10 11.95
C LEU A 316 2.44 -1.76 11.65
N LEU A 317 2.26 -1.41 10.37
CA LEU A 317 1.56 -0.18 9.95
C LEU A 317 0.12 -0.20 10.49
N LEU A 318 -0.61 -1.26 10.19
CA LEU A 318 -2.02 -1.42 10.58
C LEU A 318 -2.17 -1.62 12.08
N ALA A 319 -1.22 -2.33 12.72
CA ALA A 319 -1.19 -2.47 14.16
C ALA A 319 -1.00 -1.10 14.86
N ALA A 320 -0.04 -0.29 14.40
CA ALA A 320 0.20 1.04 14.92
C ALA A 320 -1.03 1.96 14.75
N SER A 321 -1.68 1.91 13.57
CA SER A 321 -2.91 2.66 13.33
C SER A 321 -4.02 2.25 14.30
N ALA A 322 -4.28 0.94 14.45
CA ALA A 322 -5.32 0.43 15.33
C ALA A 322 -5.08 0.81 16.80
N TYR A 323 -3.83 0.75 17.27
CA TYR A 323 -3.47 1.23 18.61
C TYR A 323 -3.68 2.74 18.77
N GLY A 324 -3.34 3.55 17.76
CA GLY A 324 -3.59 4.99 17.76
C GLY A 324 -5.08 5.35 17.78
N GLU A 325 -5.90 4.62 17.02
CA GLU A 325 -7.36 4.76 17.03
C GLU A 325 -7.97 4.28 18.36
N ALA A 326 -7.46 3.19 18.95
CA ALA A 326 -7.87 2.74 20.27
C ALA A 326 -7.53 3.80 21.34
N ALA A 327 -6.35 4.42 21.26
CA ALA A 327 -5.94 5.49 22.15
C ALA A 327 -6.91 6.69 22.06
N ARG A 328 -7.28 7.10 20.83
CA ARG A 328 -8.29 8.13 20.58
C ARG A 328 -9.64 7.81 21.20
N ALA A 329 -10.14 6.60 20.97
CA ALA A 329 -11.42 6.16 21.51
C ALA A 329 -11.42 6.15 23.04
N GLN A 330 -10.35 5.64 23.66
CA GLN A 330 -10.17 5.63 25.12
C GLN A 330 -10.09 7.04 25.70
N GLN A 331 -9.39 7.96 25.03
CA GLN A 331 -9.31 9.35 25.45
C GLN A 331 -10.69 10.03 25.43
N ARG A 332 -11.47 9.83 24.36
CA ARG A 332 -12.86 10.35 24.28
C ARG A 332 -13.76 9.75 25.36
N GLY A 333 -13.50 8.50 25.75
CA GLY A 333 -14.19 7.80 26.84
C GLY A 333 -13.67 8.14 28.25
N GLY A 334 -12.69 9.06 28.40
CA GLY A 334 -12.14 9.46 29.70
C GLY A 334 -11.17 8.46 30.34
N ALA A 335 -10.71 7.45 29.60
CA ALA A 335 -9.80 6.41 30.09
C ALA A 335 -8.32 6.77 29.83
N GLU A 336 -7.86 7.90 30.38
CA GLU A 336 -6.55 8.51 30.09
C GLU A 336 -5.36 7.53 30.22
N ARG A 337 -5.32 6.73 31.30
CA ARG A 337 -4.24 5.76 31.50
C ARG A 337 -4.24 4.65 30.45
N ALA A 338 -5.42 4.24 29.96
CA ALA A 338 -5.51 3.26 28.89
C ALA A 338 -5.07 3.88 27.56
N ALA A 339 -5.54 5.10 27.28
CA ALA A 339 -5.15 5.87 26.09
C ALA A 339 -3.64 6.03 26.00
N ALA A 340 -2.98 6.43 27.09
CA ALA A 340 -1.52 6.57 27.15
C ALA A 340 -0.77 5.26 26.86
N ARG A 341 -1.28 4.10 27.31
CA ARG A 341 -0.66 2.80 27.01
C ARG A 341 -0.82 2.42 25.55
N SER A 342 -2.02 2.58 24.99
CA SER A 342 -2.29 2.31 23.58
C SER A 342 -1.44 3.21 22.68
N GLN A 343 -1.33 4.49 23.03
CA GLN A 343 -0.50 5.46 22.31
C GLN A 343 0.99 5.09 22.37
N ALA A 344 1.52 4.78 23.56
CA ALA A 344 2.92 4.34 23.70
C ALA A 344 3.24 3.09 22.87
N ARG A 345 2.26 2.19 22.72
CA ARG A 345 2.41 1.01 21.85
C ARG A 345 2.43 1.40 20.37
N ALA A 346 1.54 2.28 19.94
CA ALA A 346 1.54 2.81 18.58
C ALA A 346 2.89 3.47 18.22
N GLU A 347 3.43 4.29 19.11
CA GLU A 347 4.73 4.97 18.94
C GLU A 347 5.92 4.01 18.91
N GLU A 348 5.91 2.96 19.73
CA GLU A 348 6.92 1.89 19.67
C GLU A 348 6.93 1.19 18.30
N LEU A 349 5.74 0.82 17.80
CA LEU A 349 5.62 0.19 16.48
C LEU A 349 6.04 1.15 15.35
N ALA A 350 5.69 2.44 15.48
CA ALA A 350 6.07 3.46 14.54
C ALA A 350 7.60 3.65 14.44
N ARG A 351 8.31 3.57 15.58
CA ARG A 351 9.77 3.55 15.61
C ARG A 351 10.35 2.28 14.99
N ARG A 352 9.80 1.11 15.32
CA ARG A 352 10.23 -0.17 14.73
C ARG A 352 10.09 -0.20 13.21
N MET A 353 9.11 0.51 12.66
CA MET A 353 8.92 0.67 11.22
C MET A 353 9.91 1.62 10.53
N GLY A 354 10.76 2.36 11.26
CA GLY A 354 11.64 3.36 10.66
C GLY A 354 11.06 4.78 10.60
N GLY A 355 10.21 5.14 11.56
CA GLY A 355 9.73 6.52 11.74
C GLY A 355 8.40 6.82 11.05
N LEU A 356 7.42 5.91 11.19
CA LEU A 356 6.03 6.18 10.81
C LEU A 356 5.50 7.40 11.59
N SER A 357 4.81 8.31 10.89
CA SER A 357 4.42 9.62 11.41
C SER A 357 3.11 10.10 10.78
N THR A 358 2.10 9.23 10.76
CA THR A 358 0.77 9.57 10.22
C THR A 358 -0.09 10.27 11.27
N PRO A 359 -1.10 11.08 10.87
CA PRO A 359 -2.03 11.69 11.81
C PRO A 359 -2.65 10.66 12.76
N VAL A 360 -2.93 9.45 12.29
CA VAL A 360 -3.55 8.40 13.10
C VAL A 360 -2.68 7.88 14.23
N VAL A 361 -1.38 7.78 13.99
CA VAL A 361 -0.40 7.33 14.98
C VAL A 361 0.04 8.47 15.89
N ARG A 362 0.13 9.71 15.37
CA ARG A 362 0.56 10.91 16.10
C ARG A 362 -0.57 11.64 16.83
N PHE A 363 -1.66 10.96 17.20
CA PHE A 363 -2.81 11.64 17.82
C PHE A 363 -2.45 12.47 19.06
N ALA A 364 -1.41 12.09 19.80
CA ALA A 364 -0.92 12.87 20.93
C ALA A 364 -0.52 14.31 20.54
N ASP A 365 -0.02 14.55 19.33
CA ASP A 365 0.35 15.89 18.84
C ASP A 365 -0.91 16.72 18.50
N GLU A 366 -1.99 16.06 18.07
CA GLU A 366 -3.29 16.68 17.77
C GLU A 366 -4.06 17.10 19.04
N LEU A 367 -3.72 16.52 20.20
CA LEU A 367 -4.26 16.86 21.52
C LEU A 367 -3.81 18.22 22.03
N THR A 368 -2.98 18.93 21.27
CA THR A 368 -2.80 20.33 21.55
C THR A 368 -4.17 21.03 21.40
N PRO A 369 -4.65 21.78 22.41
CA PRO A 369 -6.05 22.18 22.57
C PRO A 369 -6.45 23.34 21.63
N LEU A 370 -5.99 23.28 20.39
CA LEU A 370 -6.30 24.22 19.33
C LEU A 370 -7.67 23.90 18.76
N THR A 371 -8.57 24.86 18.87
CA THR A 371 -9.84 24.89 18.16
C THR A 371 -9.60 24.80 16.64
N ARG A 372 -10.62 24.40 15.87
CA ARG A 372 -10.53 24.31 14.40
C ARG A 372 -9.93 25.57 13.77
N ARG A 373 -10.32 26.75 14.27
CA ARG A 373 -9.84 28.03 13.75
C ARG A 373 -8.40 28.35 14.15
N GLU A 374 -8.02 28.03 15.38
CA GLU A 374 -6.63 28.15 15.84
C GLU A 374 -5.69 27.24 15.05
N ARG A 375 -6.13 26.02 14.75
CA ARG A 375 -5.38 25.05 13.94
C ARG A 375 -5.21 25.52 12.49
N GLU A 376 -6.28 26.01 11.88
CA GLU A 376 -6.22 26.59 10.53
C GLU A 376 -5.25 27.78 10.45
N ILE A 377 -5.27 28.67 11.46
CA ILE A 377 -4.34 29.80 11.55
C ILE A 377 -2.90 29.34 11.80
N ALA A 378 -2.70 28.35 12.68
CA ALA A 378 -1.39 27.78 12.99
C ALA A 378 -0.76 27.12 11.76
N ASN A 379 -1.52 26.33 11.00
CA ASN A 379 -1.04 25.65 9.79
C ASN A 379 -0.63 26.64 8.70
N LEU A 380 -1.42 27.69 8.46
CA LEU A 380 -1.05 28.73 7.50
C LEU A 380 0.19 29.51 7.95
N ALA A 381 0.33 29.77 9.25
CA ALA A 381 1.52 30.42 9.80
C ALA A 381 2.77 29.52 9.71
N ALA A 382 2.63 28.21 9.96
CA ALA A 382 3.69 27.22 9.80
C ALA A 382 4.13 27.08 8.34
N SER A 383 3.20 27.25 7.39
CA SER A 383 3.45 27.30 5.95
C SER A 383 4.12 28.60 5.47
N GLY A 384 4.54 29.48 6.39
CA GLY A 384 5.28 30.70 6.10
C GLY A 384 4.43 31.93 5.77
N LEU A 385 3.10 31.87 5.85
CA LEU A 385 2.26 33.05 5.58
C LEU A 385 2.35 34.08 6.73
N SER A 386 2.34 35.37 6.36
CA SER A 386 2.28 36.45 7.35
C SER A 386 0.88 36.59 7.95
N SER A 387 0.76 37.21 9.14
CA SER A 387 -0.56 37.46 9.75
C SER A 387 -1.49 38.29 8.85
N LYS A 388 -0.93 39.12 7.95
CA LYS A 388 -1.70 39.89 6.97
C LYS A 388 -2.26 39.00 5.85
N ASP A 389 -1.47 38.06 5.35
CA ASP A 389 -1.89 37.14 4.28
C ASP A 389 -2.94 36.16 4.80
N ILE A 390 -2.75 35.65 6.02
CA ILE A 390 -3.73 34.79 6.71
C ILE A 390 -5.03 35.56 6.93
N ALA A 391 -4.96 36.81 7.38
CA ALA A 391 -6.11 37.68 7.58
C ALA A 391 -6.91 37.87 6.28
N ALA A 392 -6.23 38.13 5.15
CA ALA A 392 -6.86 38.26 3.84
C ALA A 392 -7.52 36.95 3.39
N ARG A 393 -6.84 35.80 3.56
CA ARG A 393 -7.34 34.49 3.13
C ARG A 393 -8.53 34.00 3.95
N LEU A 394 -8.55 34.34 5.23
CA LEU A 394 -9.54 33.86 6.19
C LEU A 394 -10.63 34.89 6.51
N PHE A 395 -10.63 36.05 5.85
CA PHE A 395 -11.54 37.19 6.08
C PHE A 395 -11.54 37.66 7.55
N LEU A 396 -10.35 37.83 8.12
CA LEU A 396 -10.11 38.30 9.49
C LEU A 396 -9.29 39.60 9.48
N SER A 397 -9.13 40.22 10.66
CA SER A 397 -8.12 41.28 10.84
C SER A 397 -6.77 40.66 11.22
N ALA A 398 -5.65 41.31 10.84
CA ALA A 398 -4.31 40.85 11.24
C ALA A 398 -4.16 40.74 12.77
N ARG A 399 -4.77 41.66 13.53
CA ARG A 399 -4.82 41.63 14.99
C ARG A 399 -5.56 40.38 15.53
N THR A 400 -6.65 39.97 14.88
CA THR A 400 -7.38 38.75 15.25
C THR A 400 -6.52 37.51 15.04
N VAL A 401 -5.77 37.48 13.93
CA VAL A 401 -4.82 36.39 13.64
C VAL A 401 -3.70 36.35 14.69
N ASP A 402 -3.10 37.49 15.05
CA ASP A 402 -2.05 37.56 16.08
C ASP A 402 -2.55 37.08 17.45
N ASN A 403 -3.77 37.45 17.83
CA ASN A 403 -4.38 36.98 19.08
C ASN A 403 -4.60 35.46 19.08
N HIS A 404 -5.06 34.88 17.97
CA HIS A 404 -5.18 33.43 17.85
C HIS A 404 -3.81 32.76 17.93
N LEU A 405 -2.78 33.30 17.28
CA LEU A 405 -1.43 32.76 17.33
C LEU A 405 -0.84 32.80 18.75
N GLN A 406 -1.14 33.84 19.53
CA GLN A 406 -0.67 33.91 20.91
C GLN A 406 -1.36 32.88 21.82
N SER A 407 -2.67 32.64 21.61
CA SER A 407 -3.40 31.53 22.25
C SER A 407 -2.78 30.18 21.84
N VAL A 408 -2.48 30.02 20.56
CA VAL A 408 -1.84 28.83 19.98
C VAL A 408 -0.48 28.56 20.64
N TYR A 409 0.39 29.57 20.77
CA TYR A 409 1.70 29.42 21.42
C TYR A 409 1.57 28.97 22.87
N GLY A 410 0.67 29.61 23.63
CA GLY A 410 0.40 29.22 25.03
C GLY A 410 -0.13 27.80 25.16
N LYS A 411 -0.95 27.35 24.20
CA LYS A 411 -1.51 26.00 24.18
C LYS A 411 -0.51 24.94 23.75
N LEU A 412 0.41 25.27 22.84
CA LEU A 412 1.48 24.40 22.35
C LEU A 412 2.74 24.41 23.24
N GLY A 413 2.84 25.34 24.19
CA GLY A 413 4.03 25.47 25.04
C GLY A 413 5.28 26.00 24.31
N ILE A 414 5.11 26.60 23.14
CA ILE A 414 6.19 27.16 22.31
C ILE A 414 6.33 28.67 22.49
N THR A 415 7.49 29.22 22.19
CA THR A 415 7.77 30.65 22.45
C THR A 415 7.53 31.56 21.24
N GLY A 416 7.34 31.01 20.05
CA GLY A 416 6.97 31.82 18.91
C GLY A 416 6.80 31.08 17.58
N ARG A 417 6.47 31.86 16.55
CA ARG A 417 6.12 31.40 15.20
C ARG A 417 7.13 30.44 14.58
N HIS A 418 8.42 30.63 14.84
CA HIS A 418 9.49 29.82 14.28
C HIS A 418 9.45 28.36 14.75
N GLU A 419 8.89 28.10 15.93
CA GLU A 419 8.72 26.76 16.47
C GLU A 419 7.49 26.05 15.91
N LEU A 420 6.54 26.78 15.28
CA LEU A 420 5.39 26.15 14.61
C LEU A 420 5.78 25.28 13.41
N ALA A 421 6.97 25.49 12.84
CA ALA A 421 7.48 24.71 11.70
C ALA A 421 8.30 23.49 12.14
N LEU A 422 8.52 23.30 13.45
CA LEU A 422 9.38 22.26 14.03
C LEU A 422 8.60 21.20 14.84
N GLY A 423 7.26 21.31 14.91
CA GLY A 423 6.36 20.41 15.64
C GLY A 423 5.65 19.41 14.74
#